data_AF-A0A0C2MCW4-F1
#
_entry.id   AF-A0A0C2MCW4-F1
#
_cell.length_a   1.000
_cell.length_b   1.000
_cell.length_c   1.000
_cell.angle_alpha   90.00
_cell.angle_beta   90.00
_cell.angle_gamma   90.00
#
_symmetry.space_group_name_H-M   'P 1'
#
loop_
_entity.id
_entity.type
_entity.pdbx_description
1 polymer ?
#
loop_
_entity_poly.entity_id
_entity_poly.type
_entity_poly.pdbx_seq_one_letter_code
_entity_poly.pdbx_strand_id
1 'polypeptide(L)'
;MAITSFKHGKNNFYDLEYFPSTIKISRRFRAGPFPLNDSLIDSMVLHVKSVFDRKCHYKTELVVFVISDPKTFELREHIRRIYGKDSQYFSGFTRSKSIKEYCLLFSVGYTSDLKLNQKLDWEAYTKGDVIRVPLIESYHEIAHKIILTLFLLNKINGSFQYILKVDDDAFIKMDKLMPYVRKLTEKQVLVGYRITIVPRVKDPKHRWNVSDLEYSRDVYEP
;
A
#
# COMPACT_ATOMS: atom_id res chain seq x y z
N MET A 1 4.61 -12.00 -19.30
CA MET A 1 3.54 -11.66 -20.27
C MET A 1 2.67 -10.58 -19.65
N ALA A 2 2.50 -9.45 -20.32
CA ALA A 2 1.64 -8.37 -19.85
C ALA A 2 0.18 -8.67 -20.22
N ILE A 3 -0.72 -8.71 -19.23
CA ILE A 3 -2.15 -8.96 -19.44
C ILE A 3 -2.84 -7.64 -19.78
N THR A 4 -3.42 -7.57 -20.97
CA THR A 4 -4.04 -6.38 -21.55
C THR A 4 -5.57 -6.43 -21.44
N SER A 5 -6.09 -5.42 -20.74
CA SER A 5 -7.50 -4.98 -20.66
C SER A 5 -8.43 -5.68 -19.66
N PHE A 6 -9.07 -4.85 -18.83
CA PHE A 6 -10.28 -5.16 -18.07
C PHE A 6 -11.45 -4.37 -18.67
N LYS A 7 -12.55 -5.05 -19.04
CA LYS A 7 -13.81 -4.39 -19.41
C LYS A 7 -14.54 -3.95 -18.14
N HIS A 8 -14.80 -2.65 -18.03
CA HIS A 8 -15.60 -2.06 -16.96
C HIS A 8 -17.09 -2.39 -17.18
N GLY A 9 -17.74 -3.10 -16.24
CA GLY A 9 -19.21 -3.25 -16.26
C GLY A 9 -19.83 -4.59 -15.84
N LYS A 10 -19.08 -5.59 -15.36
CA LYS A 10 -19.64 -6.92 -14.97
C LYS A 10 -19.23 -7.41 -13.57
N ASN A 11 -19.15 -6.54 -12.56
CA ASN A 11 -18.81 -6.97 -11.20
C ASN A 11 -19.63 -6.21 -10.15
N ASN A 12 -20.80 -6.75 -9.81
CA ASN A 12 -21.50 -6.48 -8.55
C ASN A 12 -20.66 -7.03 -7.38
N PHE A 13 -20.83 -6.50 -6.17
CA PHE A 13 -20.15 -6.99 -4.95
C PHE A 13 -20.37 -8.51 -4.68
N TYR A 14 -21.42 -9.09 -5.29
CA TYR A 14 -21.74 -10.52 -5.24
C TYR A 14 -21.17 -11.33 -6.42
N ASP A 15 -20.57 -10.68 -7.42
CA ASP A 15 -19.87 -11.40 -8.49
C ASP A 15 -18.57 -11.96 -7.91
N LEU A 16 -18.54 -13.29 -7.83
CA LEU A 16 -17.51 -14.14 -7.24
C LEU A 16 -16.10 -13.99 -7.86
N GLU A 17 -15.90 -13.03 -8.79
CA GLU A 17 -14.67 -12.76 -9.52
C GLU A 17 -13.94 -11.47 -9.09
N TYR A 18 -14.51 -10.67 -8.18
CA TYR A 18 -13.78 -9.55 -7.61
C TYR A 18 -12.67 -10.08 -6.68
N PHE A 19 -11.43 -9.65 -6.90
CA PHE A 19 -10.42 -9.72 -5.85
C PHE A 19 -10.57 -8.43 -5.02
N PRO A 20 -10.72 -8.50 -3.69
CA PRO A 20 -10.46 -9.66 -2.83
C PRO A 20 -11.61 -10.62 -2.47
N SER A 21 -12.84 -10.48 -2.99
CA SER A 21 -13.95 -11.39 -2.63
C SER A 21 -13.71 -12.88 -2.98
N THR A 22 -12.71 -13.18 -3.81
CA THR A 22 -12.22 -14.54 -4.10
C THR A 22 -11.36 -15.15 -2.97
N ILE A 23 -10.83 -14.35 -2.04
CA ILE A 23 -10.11 -14.85 -0.86
C ILE A 23 -11.14 -15.34 0.15
N LYS A 24 -11.50 -16.63 0.05
CA LYS A 24 -12.35 -17.29 1.03
C LYS A 24 -11.63 -17.35 2.38
N ILE A 25 -12.35 -17.06 3.46
CA ILE A 25 -11.89 -17.19 4.87
C ILE A 25 -11.19 -18.54 5.13
N SER A 26 -11.59 -19.60 4.42
CA SER A 26 -11.00 -20.95 4.49
C SER A 26 -9.65 -21.11 3.80
N ARG A 27 -9.29 -20.26 2.83
CA ARG A 27 -7.92 -20.10 2.29
C ARG A 27 -7.18 -19.07 3.14
N ARG A 28 -7.00 -19.43 4.41
CA ARG A 28 -6.32 -18.74 5.51
C ARG A 28 -5.52 -17.49 5.12
N PHE A 29 -5.99 -16.34 5.60
CA PHE A 29 -5.12 -15.20 5.90
C PHE A 29 -3.96 -15.70 6.75
N ARG A 30 -2.73 -15.38 6.37
CA ARG A 30 -1.54 -15.92 7.04
C ARG A 30 -0.97 -14.86 7.98
N ALA A 31 -0.57 -15.32 9.17
CA ALA A 31 0.46 -14.64 9.94
C ALA A 31 1.83 -15.01 9.32
N GLY A 32 2.79 -14.10 9.39
CA GLY A 32 4.11 -14.25 8.81
C GLY A 32 4.22 -13.87 7.32
N PRO A 33 5.37 -14.17 6.71
CA PRO A 33 5.67 -13.78 5.34
C PRO A 33 4.76 -14.50 4.34
N PHE A 34 4.29 -13.76 3.34
CA PHE A 34 3.53 -14.33 2.23
C PHE A 34 4.49 -14.95 1.19
N PRO A 35 4.32 -16.23 0.79
CA PRO A 35 5.20 -16.84 -0.20
C PRO A 35 5.09 -16.16 -1.57
N LEU A 36 6.19 -15.62 -2.08
CA LEU A 36 6.23 -14.87 -3.34
C LEU A 36 6.09 -15.76 -4.59
N ASN A 37 6.03 -17.08 -4.41
CA ASN A 37 5.77 -18.09 -5.43
C ASN A 37 4.37 -18.74 -5.31
N ASP A 38 3.51 -18.22 -4.43
CA ASP A 38 2.15 -18.75 -4.27
C ASP A 38 1.31 -18.49 -5.54
N SER A 39 0.42 -19.42 -5.87
CA SER A 39 -0.53 -19.32 -6.98
C SER A 39 -1.39 -18.05 -6.98
N LEU A 40 -1.58 -17.42 -5.82
CA LEU A 40 -2.36 -16.18 -5.68
C LEU A 40 -1.62 -14.92 -6.14
N ILE A 41 -0.30 -14.99 -6.37
CA ILE A 41 0.53 -13.84 -6.75
C ILE A 41 0.03 -13.17 -8.02
N ASP A 42 -0.29 -13.92 -9.06
CA ASP A 42 -0.80 -13.33 -10.31
C ASP A 42 -2.13 -12.61 -10.11
N SER A 43 -3.04 -13.18 -9.32
CA SER A 43 -4.31 -12.53 -8.96
C SER A 43 -4.09 -11.26 -8.14
N MET A 44 -3.11 -11.25 -7.24
CA MET A 44 -2.77 -10.05 -6.45
C MET A 44 -2.12 -8.97 -7.31
N VAL A 45 -1.28 -9.33 -8.28
CA VAL A 45 -0.70 -8.38 -9.23
C VAL A 45 -1.80 -7.76 -10.09
N LEU A 46 -2.76 -8.55 -10.55
CA LEU A 46 -3.93 -8.05 -11.28
C LEU A 46 -4.79 -7.11 -10.42
N HIS A 47 -4.99 -7.43 -9.14
CA HIS A 47 -5.69 -6.55 -8.19
C HIS A 47 -4.96 -5.21 -8.04
N VAL A 48 -3.67 -5.24 -7.72
CA VAL A 48 -2.86 -4.03 -7.55
C VAL A 48 -2.84 -3.21 -8.84
N LYS A 49 -2.76 -3.87 -10.01
CA LYS A 49 -2.86 -3.20 -11.30
C LYS A 49 -4.23 -2.52 -11.49
N SER A 50 -5.33 -3.19 -11.15
CA SER A 50 -6.68 -2.60 -11.23
C SER A 50 -6.83 -1.39 -10.30
N VAL A 51 -6.30 -1.47 -9.08
CA VAL A 51 -6.27 -0.34 -8.13
C VAL A 51 -5.44 0.80 -8.68
N PHE A 52 -4.25 0.51 -9.21
CA PHE A 52 -3.39 1.50 -9.86
C PHE A 52 -4.09 2.17 -11.04
N ASP A 53 -4.64 1.41 -11.98
CA ASP A 53 -5.29 1.95 -13.20
C ASP A 53 -6.53 2.81 -12.87
N ARG A 54 -7.22 2.54 -11.75
CA ARG A 54 -8.37 3.35 -11.30
C ARG A 54 -7.96 4.69 -10.67
N LYS A 55 -6.75 4.80 -10.12
CA LYS A 55 -6.34 5.95 -9.28
C LYS A 55 -5.16 6.73 -9.78
N CYS A 56 -4.23 6.05 -10.41
CA CYS A 56 -2.98 6.58 -10.90
C CYS A 56 -3.13 6.89 -12.39
N HIS A 57 -2.48 7.96 -12.83
CA HIS A 57 -2.53 8.43 -14.21
C HIS A 57 -1.31 7.90 -14.96
N TYR A 58 -1.34 7.85 -16.29
CA TYR A 58 -0.19 7.43 -17.11
C TYR A 58 1.06 8.34 -16.97
N LYS A 59 0.94 9.46 -16.24
CA LYS A 59 2.06 10.38 -15.91
C LYS A 59 2.44 10.33 -14.42
N THR A 60 1.92 9.38 -13.66
CA THR A 60 2.29 9.22 -12.26
C THR A 60 3.75 8.79 -12.18
N GLU A 61 4.60 9.63 -11.61
CA GLU A 61 6.03 9.38 -11.38
C GLU A 61 6.27 8.70 -10.02
N LEU A 62 5.45 9.05 -9.02
CA LEU A 62 5.55 8.58 -7.64
C LEU A 62 4.26 7.88 -7.18
N VAL A 63 4.37 6.65 -6.72
CA VAL A 63 3.30 5.95 -5.98
C VAL A 63 3.53 6.14 -4.49
N VAL A 64 2.62 6.83 -3.82
CA VAL A 64 2.58 6.90 -2.36
C VAL A 64 1.65 5.80 -1.87
N PHE A 65 2.19 4.78 -1.19
CA PHE A 65 1.35 3.80 -0.49
C PHE A 65 1.39 4.02 1.01
N VAL A 66 0.21 4.14 1.59
CA VAL A 66 0.02 4.33 3.02
C VAL A 66 -0.27 2.97 3.66
N ILE A 67 0.54 2.60 4.65
CA ILE A 67 0.26 1.49 5.55
C ILE A 67 -0.88 1.90 6.47
N SER A 68 -2.01 1.21 6.38
CA SER A 68 -3.21 1.53 7.17
C SER A 68 -3.83 0.27 7.76
N ASP A 69 -4.75 0.43 8.70
CA ASP A 69 -5.43 -0.64 9.44
C ASP A 69 -6.93 -0.68 9.08
N PRO A 70 -7.58 -1.85 9.05
CA PRO A 70 -9.01 -1.95 8.75
C PRO A 70 -9.92 -1.00 9.53
N LYS A 71 -9.58 -0.67 10.78
CA LYS A 71 -10.34 0.22 11.66
C LYS A 71 -10.18 1.70 11.30
N THR A 72 -9.11 2.10 10.60
CA THR A 72 -8.76 3.52 10.40
C THR A 72 -9.41 4.15 9.15
N PHE A 73 -10.70 3.86 8.91
CA PHE A 73 -11.46 4.42 7.77
C PHE A 73 -11.46 5.95 7.74
N GLU A 74 -11.77 6.58 8.87
CA GLU A 74 -11.86 8.05 8.95
C GLU A 74 -10.50 8.72 8.70
N LEU A 75 -9.42 8.08 9.16
CA LEU A 75 -8.07 8.54 8.92
C LEU A 75 -7.70 8.45 7.45
N ARG A 76 -8.02 7.34 6.77
CA ARG A 76 -7.86 7.23 5.31
C ARG A 76 -8.64 8.32 4.58
N GLU A 77 -9.86 8.61 4.99
CA GLU A 77 -10.65 9.70 4.38
C GLU A 77 -10.01 11.07 4.62
N HIS A 78 -9.44 11.30 5.79
CA HIS A 78 -8.71 12.54 6.07
C HIS A 78 -7.44 12.66 5.21
N ILE A 79 -6.66 11.58 5.09
CA ILE A 79 -5.48 11.49 4.22
C ILE A 79 -5.88 11.75 2.76
N ARG A 80 -6.99 11.16 2.26
CA ARG A 80 -7.53 11.46 0.93
C ARG A 80 -7.86 12.94 0.76
N ARG A 81 -8.39 13.60 1.79
CA ARG A 81 -8.69 15.04 1.74
C ARG A 81 -7.44 15.92 1.77
N ILE A 82 -6.35 15.46 2.38
CA ILE A 82 -5.09 16.22 2.48
C ILE A 82 -4.21 15.98 1.25
N TYR A 83 -3.83 14.73 0.98
CA TYR A 83 -2.91 14.38 -0.12
C TYR A 83 -3.65 14.04 -1.42
N GLY A 84 -4.90 13.60 -1.33
CA GLY A 84 -5.71 13.22 -2.47
C GLY A 84 -6.45 14.38 -3.15
N LYS A 85 -6.38 15.62 -2.63
CA LYS A 85 -6.88 16.79 -3.35
C LYS A 85 -5.98 17.09 -4.56
N ASP A 86 -6.59 17.24 -5.74
CA ASP A 86 -5.99 18.07 -6.80
C ASP A 86 -5.62 19.41 -6.16
N SER A 87 -4.41 19.93 -6.39
CA SER A 87 -3.96 21.21 -5.81
C SER A 87 -4.77 22.38 -6.40
N GLN A 88 -6.04 22.51 -6.03
CA GLN A 88 -6.91 23.61 -6.43
C GLN A 88 -6.61 24.89 -5.67
N TYR A 89 -5.77 24.86 -4.62
CA TYR A 89 -5.41 26.05 -3.85
C TYR A 89 -4.55 27.08 -4.62
N PHE A 90 -4.17 26.82 -5.87
CA PHE A 90 -3.39 27.74 -6.71
C PHE A 90 -3.88 27.88 -8.18
N SER A 91 -5.15 27.61 -8.50
CA SER A 91 -5.67 27.86 -9.86
C SER A 91 -6.72 28.96 -9.91
N GLY A 92 -6.25 30.21 -9.83
CA GLY A 92 -6.91 31.25 -10.60
C GLY A 92 -6.82 30.88 -12.09
N PHE A 93 -7.97 30.71 -12.74
CA PHE A 93 -8.13 30.78 -14.19
C PHE A 93 -7.54 29.69 -15.11
N THR A 94 -7.46 28.41 -14.74
CA THR A 94 -7.45 27.34 -15.77
C THR A 94 -8.22 26.08 -15.35
N ARG A 95 -9.23 25.72 -16.13
CA ARG A 95 -10.09 24.53 -15.99
C ARG A 95 -9.38 23.26 -16.49
N SER A 96 -8.05 23.20 -16.37
CA SER A 96 -7.25 22.03 -16.73
C SER A 96 -7.09 21.18 -15.48
N LYS A 97 -7.68 19.98 -15.48
CA LYS A 97 -7.51 18.99 -14.42
C LYS A 97 -6.01 18.73 -14.28
N SER A 98 -5.37 19.29 -13.24
CA SER A 98 -3.93 19.16 -13.02
C SER A 98 -3.57 17.67 -13.06
N ILE A 99 -2.80 17.25 -14.06
CA ILE A 99 -2.37 15.86 -14.16
C ILE A 99 -1.50 15.59 -12.94
N LYS A 100 -1.92 14.67 -12.07
CA LYS A 100 -1.17 14.36 -10.86
C LYS A 100 0.08 13.55 -11.20
N GLU A 101 1.21 14.11 -10.80
CA GLU A 101 2.54 13.51 -10.94
C GLU A 101 2.79 12.43 -9.88
N TYR A 102 1.88 12.27 -8.91
CA TYR A 102 1.87 11.19 -7.92
C TYR A 102 0.45 10.64 -7.72
N CYS A 103 0.33 9.42 -7.18
CA CYS A 103 -0.94 8.88 -6.72
C CYS A 103 -0.84 8.33 -5.30
N LEU A 104 -1.99 8.29 -4.63
CA LEU A 104 -2.14 7.82 -3.25
C LEU A 104 -2.91 6.50 -3.24
N LEU A 105 -2.31 5.46 -2.67
CA LEU A 105 -2.89 4.14 -2.46
C LEU A 105 -2.79 3.76 -0.98
N PHE A 106 -3.68 2.90 -0.50
CA PHE A 106 -3.67 2.36 0.87
C PHE A 106 -3.41 0.87 0.83
N SER A 107 -2.47 0.36 1.63
CA SER A 107 -2.28 -1.08 1.85
C SER A 107 -2.92 -1.50 3.15
N VAL A 108 -3.90 -2.41 3.07
CA VAL A 108 -4.70 -2.85 4.22
C VAL A 108 -4.95 -4.36 4.16
N GLY A 109 -4.60 -5.06 5.23
CA GLY A 109 -4.83 -6.48 5.47
C GLY A 109 -6.17 -6.78 6.15
N TYR A 110 -6.36 -8.00 6.62
CA TYR A 110 -7.64 -8.51 7.14
C TYR A 110 -7.65 -8.61 8.65
N THR A 111 -8.85 -8.61 9.23
CA THR A 111 -9.06 -8.95 10.63
C THR A 111 -9.91 -10.22 10.75
N SER A 112 -10.09 -10.72 11.97
CA SER A 112 -11.08 -11.77 12.25
C SER A 112 -12.53 -11.27 12.22
N ASP A 113 -12.77 -9.96 12.24
CA ASP A 113 -14.10 -9.36 12.17
C ASP A 113 -14.58 -9.31 10.71
N LEU A 114 -15.51 -10.22 10.38
CA LEU A 114 -16.10 -10.31 9.06
C LEU A 114 -16.86 -9.04 8.66
N LYS A 115 -17.57 -8.39 9.59
CA LYS A 115 -18.33 -7.17 9.29
C LYS A 115 -17.39 -6.02 8.97
N LEU A 116 -16.27 -5.92 9.70
CA LEU A 116 -15.24 -4.93 9.42
C LEU A 116 -14.59 -5.16 8.06
N ASN A 117 -14.25 -6.41 7.74
CA ASN A 117 -13.70 -6.77 6.43
C ASN A 117 -14.68 -6.42 5.30
N GLN A 118 -15.98 -6.72 5.45
CA GLN A 118 -17.00 -6.37 4.46
C GLN A 118 -17.11 -4.85 4.25
N LYS A 119 -17.05 -4.06 5.33
CA LYS A 119 -17.04 -2.59 5.23
C LYS A 119 -15.79 -2.09 4.49
N LEU A 120 -14.64 -2.68 4.77
CA LEU A 120 -13.38 -2.32 4.12
C LEU A 120 -13.35 -2.74 2.64
N ASP A 121 -13.94 -3.89 2.29
CA ASP A 121 -14.05 -4.33 0.91
C ASP A 121 -15.02 -3.42 0.14
N TRP A 122 -16.09 -2.93 0.78
CA TRP A 122 -16.95 -1.88 0.23
C TRP A 122 -16.20 -0.56 0.03
N GLU A 123 -15.38 -0.13 1.00
CA GLU A 123 -14.49 1.03 0.81
C GLU A 123 -13.53 0.81 -0.36
N ALA A 124 -12.88 -0.35 -0.44
CA ALA A 124 -11.94 -0.67 -1.50
C ALA A 124 -12.59 -0.60 -2.89
N TYR A 125 -13.82 -1.10 -3.01
CA TYR A 125 -14.60 -1.04 -4.24
C TYR A 125 -14.99 0.40 -4.61
N THR A 126 -15.58 1.14 -3.65
CA THR A 126 -16.15 2.47 -3.89
C THR A 126 -15.09 3.55 -4.04
N LYS A 127 -14.06 3.51 -3.21
CA LYS A 127 -12.95 4.45 -3.27
C LYS A 127 -11.98 4.04 -4.36
N GLY A 128 -11.67 2.76 -4.54
CA GLY A 128 -10.79 2.27 -5.61
C GLY A 128 -9.30 2.54 -5.40
N ASP A 129 -8.89 2.96 -4.20
CA ASP A 129 -7.49 3.26 -3.82
C ASP A 129 -6.90 2.27 -2.80
N VAL A 130 -7.63 1.20 -2.46
CA VAL A 130 -7.20 0.24 -1.42
C VAL A 130 -6.63 -1.03 -2.07
N ILE A 131 -5.35 -1.28 -1.83
CA ILE A 131 -4.68 -2.56 -2.02
C ILE A 131 -4.99 -3.44 -0.82
N ARG A 132 -5.75 -4.52 -1.06
CA ARG A 132 -6.13 -5.50 -0.05
C ARG A 132 -5.11 -6.64 -0.08
N VAL A 133 -4.32 -6.80 0.99
CA VAL A 133 -3.30 -7.85 1.08
C VAL A 133 -3.78 -9.01 1.95
N PRO A 134 -3.53 -10.29 1.59
CA PRO A 134 -4.05 -11.46 2.31
C PRO A 134 -3.29 -11.79 3.62
N LEU A 135 -3.00 -10.76 4.42
CA LEU A 135 -2.31 -10.88 5.71
C LEU A 135 -3.28 -10.52 6.84
N ILE A 136 -3.14 -11.20 7.98
CA ILE A 136 -3.86 -10.80 9.19
C ILE A 136 -3.15 -9.58 9.77
N GLU A 137 -3.91 -8.52 10.04
CA GLU A 137 -3.37 -7.30 10.61
C GLU A 137 -2.96 -7.52 12.06
N SER A 138 -1.67 -7.31 12.30
CA SER A 138 -1.10 -7.17 13.64
C SER A 138 0.17 -6.34 13.55
N TYR A 139 0.64 -5.81 14.68
CA TYR A 139 1.86 -5.02 14.74
C TYR A 139 3.08 -5.76 14.14
N HIS A 140 3.22 -7.06 14.42
CA HIS A 140 4.33 -7.88 13.92
C HIS A 140 4.23 -8.19 12.42
N GLU A 141 3.06 -8.02 11.81
CA GLU A 141 2.84 -8.30 10.39
C GLU A 141 3.02 -7.09 9.47
N ILE A 142 3.23 -5.91 10.05
CA ILE A 142 3.43 -4.67 9.29
C ILE A 142 4.61 -4.82 8.30
N ALA A 143 5.71 -5.45 8.72
CA ALA A 143 6.86 -5.68 7.86
C ALA A 143 6.49 -6.55 6.63
N HIS A 144 5.75 -7.64 6.85
CA HIS A 144 5.29 -8.51 5.76
C HIS A 144 4.33 -7.79 4.82
N LYS A 145 3.43 -6.95 5.35
CA LYS A 145 2.53 -6.09 4.55
C LYS A 145 3.31 -5.13 3.68
N ILE A 146 4.33 -4.45 4.22
CA ILE A 146 5.20 -3.55 3.47
C ILE A 146 5.91 -4.31 2.34
N ILE A 147 6.58 -5.43 2.66
CA ILE A 147 7.34 -6.23 1.68
C ILE A 147 6.43 -6.74 0.57
N LEU A 148 5.27 -7.31 0.90
CA LEU A 148 4.33 -7.81 -0.09
C LEU A 148 3.77 -6.69 -0.97
N THR A 149 3.41 -5.55 -0.39
CA THR A 149 2.90 -4.41 -1.17
C THR A 149 3.94 -3.89 -2.15
N LEU A 150 5.19 -3.72 -1.69
CA LEU A 150 6.31 -3.31 -2.53
C LEU A 150 6.56 -4.32 -3.66
N PHE A 151 6.56 -5.61 -3.35
CA PHE A 151 6.72 -6.68 -4.34
C PHE A 151 5.63 -6.61 -5.41
N LEU A 152 4.36 -6.48 -5.02
CA LEU A 152 3.24 -6.42 -5.95
C LEU A 152 3.27 -5.16 -6.83
N LEU A 153 3.61 -4.00 -6.24
CA LEU A 153 3.82 -2.76 -7.00
C LEU A 153 4.98 -2.90 -8.00
N ASN A 154 6.07 -3.55 -7.63
CA ASN A 154 7.20 -3.79 -8.54
C ASN A 154 6.85 -4.74 -9.70
N LYS A 155 5.78 -5.54 -9.58
CA LYS A 155 5.33 -6.46 -10.63
C LYS A 155 4.37 -5.84 -11.63
N ILE A 156 3.80 -4.67 -11.35
CA ILE A 156 2.92 -4.00 -12.31
C ILE A 156 3.74 -3.20 -13.32
N ASN A 157 3.35 -3.27 -14.59
CA ASN A 157 3.96 -2.46 -15.64
C ASN A 157 3.32 -1.06 -15.68
N GLY A 158 3.55 -0.29 -14.62
CA GLY A 158 3.06 1.08 -14.46
C GLY A 158 4.06 2.13 -14.92
N SER A 159 3.58 3.36 -15.17
CA SER A 159 4.39 4.48 -15.64
C SER A 159 5.15 5.23 -14.54
N PHE A 160 5.42 4.60 -13.39
CA PHE A 160 6.04 5.24 -12.23
C PHE A 160 7.48 4.76 -12.02
N GLN A 161 8.30 5.63 -11.45
CA GLN A 161 9.72 5.37 -11.20
C GLN A 161 10.02 5.22 -9.71
N TYR A 162 9.19 5.81 -8.85
CA TYR A 162 9.42 5.86 -7.42
C TYR A 162 8.21 5.34 -6.64
N ILE A 163 8.50 4.71 -5.50
CA ILE A 163 7.51 4.31 -4.52
C ILE A 163 7.89 4.94 -3.18
N LEU A 164 6.93 5.58 -2.52
CA LEU A 164 7.06 6.07 -1.16
C LEU A 164 6.12 5.28 -0.23
N LYS A 165 6.71 4.62 0.76
CA LYS A 165 5.98 4.05 1.91
C LYS A 165 5.74 5.14 2.94
N VAL A 166 4.51 5.26 3.43
CA VAL A 166 4.11 6.19 4.51
C VAL A 166 3.21 5.45 5.51
N ASP A 167 3.24 5.85 6.80
CA ASP A 167 2.29 5.38 7.81
C ASP A 167 1.06 6.28 7.86
N ASP A 168 -0.09 5.78 8.28
CA ASP A 168 -1.33 6.56 8.29
C ASP A 168 -1.36 7.71 9.33
N ASP A 169 -0.37 7.78 10.22
CA ASP A 169 -0.16 8.86 11.17
C ASP A 169 0.93 9.88 10.76
N ALA A 170 1.51 9.73 9.56
CA ALA A 170 2.58 10.60 9.08
C ALA A 170 2.10 11.71 8.13
N PHE A 171 2.78 12.86 8.16
CA PHE A 171 2.49 14.00 7.28
C PHE A 171 3.54 14.26 6.20
N ILE A 172 3.10 14.36 4.93
CA ILE A 172 3.99 14.59 3.78
C ILE A 172 3.75 15.97 3.13
N LYS A 173 4.83 16.73 2.92
CA LYS A 173 4.83 17.97 2.12
C LYS A 173 5.12 17.66 0.66
N MET A 174 4.07 17.28 -0.11
CA MET A 174 4.21 16.84 -1.49
C MET A 174 4.84 17.89 -2.42
N ASP A 175 4.55 19.16 -2.18
CA ASP A 175 5.13 20.33 -2.87
C ASP A 175 6.65 20.41 -2.74
N LYS A 176 7.21 19.95 -1.61
CA LYS A 176 8.65 19.87 -1.38
C LYS A 176 9.25 18.55 -1.82
N LEU A 177 8.49 17.47 -1.72
CA LEU A 177 8.95 16.13 -2.04
C LEU A 177 9.14 15.94 -3.56
N MET A 178 8.17 16.32 -4.38
CA MET A 178 8.23 16.04 -5.83
C MET A 178 9.46 16.65 -6.53
N PRO A 179 9.86 17.93 -6.26
CA PRO A 179 11.08 18.49 -6.82
C PRO A 179 12.37 17.77 -6.36
N TYR A 180 12.35 17.16 -5.17
CA TYR A 180 13.48 16.35 -4.69
C TYR A 180 13.53 14.99 -5.38
N VAL A 181 12.38 14.31 -5.50
CA VAL A 181 12.25 13.01 -6.17
C VAL A 181 12.76 13.08 -7.62
N ARG A 182 12.43 14.14 -8.37
CA ARG A 182 12.90 14.35 -9.75
C ARG A 182 14.41 14.54 -9.91
N LYS A 183 15.11 14.83 -8.82
CA LYS A 183 16.57 14.98 -8.81
C LYS A 183 17.28 13.70 -8.40
N LEU A 184 16.55 12.67 -7.98
CA LEU A 184 17.13 11.40 -7.61
C LEU A 184 17.71 10.71 -8.84
N THR A 185 18.85 10.07 -8.65
CA THR A 185 19.54 9.28 -9.67
C THR A 185 19.36 7.80 -9.40
N GLU A 186 19.65 6.95 -10.40
CA GLU A 186 19.57 5.48 -10.27
C GLU A 186 20.48 4.91 -9.17
N LYS A 187 21.48 5.67 -8.70
CA LYS A 187 22.32 5.29 -7.56
C LYS A 187 21.59 5.38 -6.21
N GLN A 188 20.48 6.11 -6.14
CA GLN A 188 19.71 6.36 -4.92
C GLN A 188 18.48 5.44 -4.88
N VAL A 189 18.74 4.13 -4.73
CA VAL A 189 17.71 3.08 -4.78
C VAL A 189 16.77 3.11 -3.57
N LEU A 190 17.26 3.54 -2.40
CA LEU A 190 16.47 3.70 -1.17
C LEU A 190 16.89 4.98 -0.44
N VAL A 191 15.93 5.83 -0.12
CA VAL A 191 16.15 7.11 0.56
C VAL A 191 15.29 7.18 1.81
N GLY A 192 15.88 7.53 2.95
CA GLY A 192 15.17 7.63 4.22
C GLY A 192 16.09 8.06 5.36
N TYR A 193 15.55 8.04 6.57
CA TYR A 193 16.32 8.29 7.78
C TYR A 193 17.03 7.00 8.21
N ARG A 194 18.37 6.97 8.09
CA ARG A 194 19.18 5.80 8.45
C ARG A 194 19.57 5.88 9.93
N ILE A 195 19.10 4.91 10.71
CA ILE A 195 19.56 4.69 12.08
C ILE A 195 20.56 3.54 12.06
N THR A 196 21.64 3.66 12.81
CA THR A 196 22.71 2.66 12.89
C THR A 196 22.92 2.24 14.34
N ILE A 197 23.31 0.98 14.58
CA ILE A 197 23.69 0.48 15.91
C ILE A 197 22.52 0.56 16.90
N VAL A 198 21.35 0.05 16.50
CA VAL A 198 20.17 -0.02 17.37
C VAL A 198 20.19 -1.34 18.14
N PRO A 199 20.28 -1.34 19.48
CA PRO A 199 20.21 -2.56 20.25
C PRO A 199 18.81 -3.17 20.17
N ARG A 200 18.75 -4.49 20.00
CA ARG A 200 17.51 -5.25 20.06
C ARG A 200 16.95 -5.20 21.48
N VAL A 201 15.65 -4.94 21.60
CA VAL A 201 14.95 -5.01 22.88
C VAL A 201 14.54 -6.46 23.14
N LYS A 202 15.01 -7.04 24.27
CA LYS A 202 14.70 -8.42 24.66
C LYS A 202 13.66 -8.55 25.78
N ASP A 203 13.22 -7.43 26.36
CA ASP A 203 12.22 -7.44 27.42
C ASP A 203 10.83 -7.82 26.87
N PRO A 204 10.24 -8.97 27.26
CA PRO A 204 8.94 -9.41 26.76
C PRO A 204 7.77 -8.47 27.03
N LYS A 205 7.90 -7.55 27.99
CA LYS A 205 6.88 -6.55 28.28
C LYS A 205 6.98 -5.31 27.40
N HIS A 206 8.10 -5.14 26.70
CA HIS A 206 8.32 -3.99 25.85
C HIS A 206 7.65 -4.18 24.49
N ARG A 207 6.98 -3.12 23.98
CA ARG A 207 6.24 -3.16 22.70
C ARG A 207 7.10 -3.52 21.46
N TRP A 208 8.41 -3.39 21.58
CA TRP A 208 9.39 -3.66 20.53
C TRP A 208 10.26 -4.88 20.84
N ASN A 209 9.80 -5.75 21.73
CA ASN A 209 10.51 -6.98 22.03
C ASN A 209 10.70 -7.83 20.77
N VAL A 210 11.88 -8.40 20.61
CA VAL A 210 12.17 -9.43 19.61
C VAL A 210 12.93 -10.56 20.27
N SER A 211 12.42 -11.79 20.11
CA SER A 211 13.02 -12.97 20.72
C SER A 211 14.31 -13.41 20.02
N ASP A 212 15.11 -14.25 20.68
CA ASP A 212 16.31 -14.86 20.08
C ASP A 212 15.97 -15.79 18.91
N LEU A 213 14.76 -16.36 18.90
CA LEU A 213 14.27 -17.20 17.80
C LEU A 213 13.98 -16.38 16.54
N GLU A 214 13.43 -15.17 16.70
CA GLU A 214 13.12 -14.27 15.59
C GLU A 214 14.35 -13.56 15.04
N TYR A 215 15.28 -13.16 15.92
CA TYR A 215 16.51 -12.47 15.52
C TYR A 215 17.65 -12.79 16.48
N SER A 216 18.65 -13.53 16.00
CA SER A 216 19.74 -14.04 16.85
C SER A 216 20.79 -12.99 17.22
N ARG A 217 20.82 -11.83 16.54
CA ARG A 217 21.83 -10.79 16.79
C ARG A 217 21.34 -9.76 17.82
N ASP A 218 22.28 -9.11 18.49
CA ASP A 218 21.95 -8.13 19.53
C ASP A 218 21.74 -6.71 19.00
N VAL A 219 22.10 -6.45 17.76
CA VAL A 219 22.04 -5.13 17.13
C VAL A 219 21.45 -5.28 15.73
N TYR A 220 20.55 -4.37 15.36
CA TYR A 220 20.02 -4.30 14.00
C TYR A 220 21.02 -3.65 13.04
N GLU A 221 21.17 -4.26 11.87
CA GLU A 221 21.92 -3.67 10.76
C GLU A 221 21.06 -2.62 10.03
N PRO A 222 21.70 -1.61 9.40
CA PRO A 222 21.00 -0.58 8.63
C PRO A 222 20.35 -1.09 7.34
#